data_AF-A0A8C8RXM7-F1
#
_entry.id   AF-A0A8C8RXM7-F1
#
_cell.length_a   1.000
_cell.length_b   1.000
_cell.length_c   1.000
_cell.angle_alpha   90.00
_cell.angle_beta   90.00
_cell.angle_gamma   90.00
#
_symmetry.space_group_name_H-M   'P 1'
#
loop_
_entity.id
_entity.type
_entity.pdbx_description
1 polymer ?
#
loop_
_entity_poly.entity_id
_entity_poly.type
_entity_poly.pdbx_seq_one_letter_code
_entity_poly.pdbx_strand_id
1 'polypeptide(L)'
;TQRTQVPQTQGREEEAQGVSVFRPEPPPQAAYRALSDEAARDYEAVKEAILDVLDITPETFRRRFRGTPYNLGVRPRALAQELKEACRRWLRPEQHSKEDLLDTIVLEQFLHVLPELLTDQGTAFTS
;
A
#
# COMPACT_ATOMS: atom_id res chain seq x y z
N THR A 1 53.77 8.46 -44.11
CA THR A 1 54.01 9.31 -42.93
C THR A 1 53.05 10.47 -42.94
N GLN A 2 51.93 10.38 -42.23
CA GLN A 2 51.14 11.57 -41.92
C GLN A 2 50.89 11.61 -40.41
N ARG A 3 51.25 12.77 -39.88
CA ARG A 3 51.46 13.14 -38.49
C ARG A 3 50.10 13.33 -37.83
N THR A 4 49.87 12.58 -36.75
CA THR A 4 48.73 12.75 -35.84
C THR A 4 48.63 14.20 -35.40
N GLN A 5 47.53 14.87 -35.75
CA GLN A 5 47.07 16.08 -35.07
C GLN A 5 45.91 15.67 -34.18
N VAL A 6 46.13 15.72 -32.87
CA VAL A 6 45.06 15.69 -31.86
C VAL A 6 44.47 17.09 -31.79
N PRO A 7 43.17 17.30 -32.09
CA PRO A 7 42.51 18.54 -31.77
C PRO A 7 42.27 18.59 -30.27
N GLN A 8 42.72 19.68 -29.65
CA GLN A 8 42.45 20.00 -28.25
C GLN A 8 40.93 20.07 -28.03
N THR A 9 40.40 19.16 -27.23
CA THR A 9 39.02 19.23 -26.75
C THR A 9 38.96 20.29 -25.66
N GLN A 10 38.57 21.51 -26.05
CA GLN A 10 38.08 22.55 -25.16
C GLN A 10 36.94 21.93 -24.33
N GLY A 11 37.15 21.80 -23.02
CA GLY A 11 36.13 21.36 -22.07
C GLY A 11 34.94 22.29 -22.11
N ARG A 12 33.89 21.88 -22.81
CA ARG A 12 32.56 22.44 -22.71
C ARG A 12 31.89 21.73 -21.55
N GLU A 13 32.08 22.30 -20.35
CA GLU A 13 31.27 22.02 -19.18
C GLU A 13 29.85 22.53 -19.48
N GLU A 14 29.08 21.74 -20.23
CA GLU A 14 27.64 21.97 -20.32
C GLU A 14 26.98 21.27 -19.13
N GLU A 15 26.62 22.13 -18.17
CA GLU A 15 25.68 21.90 -17.08
C GLU A 15 24.69 20.78 -17.40
N ALA A 16 24.91 19.63 -16.76
CA ALA A 16 23.83 18.69 -16.54
C ALA A 16 22.80 19.39 -15.65
N GLN A 17 21.76 19.93 -16.26
CA GLN A 17 20.53 20.30 -15.57
C GLN A 17 20.15 19.13 -14.68
N GLY A 18 20.31 19.33 -13.37
CA GLY A 18 19.94 18.37 -12.35
C GLY A 18 18.46 18.12 -12.41
N VAL A 19 18.03 17.20 -13.28
CA VAL A 19 16.85 16.41 -13.02
C VAL A 19 17.22 15.66 -11.76
N SER A 20 16.80 16.20 -10.61
CA SER A 20 16.72 15.46 -9.37
C SER A 20 16.01 14.17 -9.76
N VAL A 21 16.78 13.10 -9.91
CA VAL A 21 16.27 11.77 -10.16
C VAL A 21 15.32 11.57 -8.99
N PHE A 22 14.02 11.71 -9.26
CA PHE A 22 12.97 11.52 -8.27
C PHE A 22 13.01 10.03 -7.97
N ARG A 23 13.94 9.66 -7.10
CA ARG A 23 14.06 8.34 -6.55
C ARG A 23 12.83 8.22 -5.67
N PRO A 24 11.87 7.35 -6.02
CA PRO A 24 10.71 7.16 -5.18
C PRO A 24 11.21 6.79 -3.78
N GLU A 25 10.81 7.59 -2.79
CA GLU A 25 11.17 7.36 -1.40
C GLU A 25 10.63 5.98 -0.99
N PRO A 26 11.40 5.19 -0.24
CA PRO A 26 10.93 3.88 0.18
C PRO A 26 9.70 4.04 1.08
N PRO A 27 8.76 3.08 1.05
CA PRO A 27 7.45 3.22 1.68
C PRO A 27 7.49 3.67 3.17
N PRO A 28 8.40 3.16 4.03
CA PRO A 28 8.45 3.59 5.44
C PRO A 28 8.84 5.06 5.63
N GLN A 29 9.68 5.61 4.74
CA GLN A 29 10.13 7.00 4.83
C GLN A 29 9.05 7.95 4.30
N ALA A 30 8.27 7.52 3.31
CA ALA A 30 7.08 8.23 2.85
C ALA A 30 6.01 8.30 3.94
N ALA A 31 5.75 7.20 4.67
CA ALA A 31 4.81 7.16 5.77
C ALA A 31 5.15 8.16 6.87
N TYR A 32 6.42 8.22 7.29
CA TYR A 32 6.87 9.17 8.32
C TYR A 32 6.71 10.62 7.88
N ARG A 33 7.06 10.96 6.64
CA ARG A 33 6.91 12.33 6.11
C ARG A 33 5.46 12.76 5.92
N ALA A 34 4.54 11.81 5.74
CA ALA A 34 3.11 12.09 5.60
C ALA A 34 2.44 12.39 6.95
N LEU A 35 3.08 12.07 8.08
CA LEU A 35 2.58 12.39 9.41
C LEU A 35 2.81 13.86 9.75
N SER A 36 1.91 14.44 10.54
CA SER A 36 2.15 15.75 11.16
C SER A 36 3.27 15.66 12.18
N ASP A 37 3.92 16.79 12.49
CA ASP A 37 4.96 16.87 13.52
C ASP A 37 4.46 16.37 14.89
N GLU A 38 3.18 16.57 15.21
CA GLU A 38 2.54 16.06 16.43
C GLU A 38 2.40 14.54 16.40
N ALA A 39 1.93 13.96 15.29
CA ALA A 39 1.76 12.52 15.15
C ALA A 39 3.10 11.79 15.02
N ALA A 40 4.12 12.43 14.43
CA ALA A 40 5.47 11.88 14.31
C ALA A 40 6.19 11.72 15.67
N ARG A 41 5.71 12.39 16.73
CA ARG A 41 6.20 12.24 18.11
C ARG A 41 5.56 11.06 18.84
N ASP A 42 4.46 10.53 18.33
CA ASP A 42 3.82 9.32 18.85
C ASP A 42 4.31 8.09 18.08
N TYR A 43 4.98 7.19 18.79
CA TYR A 43 5.48 5.94 18.22
C TYR A 43 4.35 5.08 17.64
N GLU A 44 3.17 5.04 18.28
CA GLU A 44 2.09 4.19 17.81
C GLU A 44 1.48 4.73 16.51
N ALA A 45 1.34 6.05 16.40
CA ALA A 45 0.91 6.69 15.16
C ALA A 45 1.90 6.47 14.01
N VAL A 46 3.21 6.57 14.28
CA VAL A 46 4.25 6.27 13.29
C VAL A 46 4.21 4.81 12.87
N LYS A 47 4.05 3.89 13.82
CA LYS A 47 3.95 2.46 13.56
C LYS A 47 2.73 2.12 12.70
N GLU A 48 1.56 2.66 13.02
CA GLU A 48 0.34 2.41 12.24
C GLU A 48 0.46 2.96 10.81
N ALA A 49 1.00 4.16 10.63
CA ALA A 49 1.22 4.73 9.29
C ALA A 49 2.22 3.90 8.45
N ILE A 50 3.28 3.39 9.08
CA ILE A 50 4.22 2.49 8.39
C ILE A 50 3.55 1.16 8.04
N LEU A 51 2.73 0.60 8.94
CA LEU A 51 2.01 -0.65 8.67
C LEU A 51 0.99 -0.50 7.54
N ASP A 52 0.32 0.66 7.44
CA ASP A 52 -0.60 1.00 6.36
C ASP A 52 0.11 1.08 5.00
N VAL A 53 1.20 1.86 4.93
CA VAL A 53 1.98 2.02 3.71
C VAL A 53 2.67 0.72 3.26
N LEU A 54 2.87 -0.23 4.17
CA LEU A 54 3.41 -1.56 3.86
C LEU A 54 2.34 -2.61 3.58
N ASP A 55 1.05 -2.24 3.57
CA ASP A 55 -0.06 -3.18 3.36
C ASP A 55 -0.08 -4.32 4.40
N ILE A 56 0.29 -4.01 5.65
CA ILE A 56 0.33 -4.94 6.80
C ILE A 56 -0.81 -4.62 7.77
N THR A 57 -1.90 -4.03 7.27
CA THR A 57 -3.10 -3.76 8.08
C THR A 57 -4.10 -4.91 8.00
N PRO A 58 -4.96 -5.08 9.02
CA PRO A 58 -6.05 -6.06 8.98
C PRO A 58 -6.91 -5.94 7.71
N GLU A 59 -7.13 -4.70 7.23
CA GLU A 59 -7.90 -4.41 6.03
C GLU A 59 -7.25 -4.95 4.75
N THR A 60 -5.91 -4.84 4.60
CA THR A 60 -5.23 -5.45 3.45
C THR A 60 -5.39 -6.97 3.47
N PHE A 61 -5.25 -7.62 4.63
CA PHE A 61 -5.42 -9.06 4.74
C PHE A 61 -6.86 -9.52 4.49
N ARG A 62 -7.86 -8.72 4.88
CA ARG A 62 -9.27 -8.95 4.52
C ARG A 62 -9.46 -8.97 3.01
N ARG A 63 -8.94 -7.95 2.33
CA ARG A 63 -9.03 -7.83 0.86
C ARG A 63 -8.34 -9.00 0.17
N ARG A 64 -7.18 -9.44 0.65
CA ARG A 64 -6.52 -10.66 0.14
C ARG A 64 -7.39 -11.88 0.36
N PHE A 65 -7.90 -12.10 1.57
CA PHE A 65 -8.73 -13.27 1.89
C PHE A 65 -9.96 -13.40 0.98
N ARG A 66 -10.64 -12.29 0.67
CA ARG A 66 -11.84 -12.30 -0.20
C ARG A 66 -11.53 -12.17 -1.69
N GLY A 67 -10.41 -11.53 -2.03
CA GLY A 67 -10.04 -11.14 -3.38
C GLY A 67 -9.06 -12.10 -4.08
N THR A 68 -8.44 -13.06 -3.38
CA THR A 68 -7.50 -14.00 -4.02
C THR A 68 -8.24 -14.91 -5.00
N PRO A 69 -7.97 -14.80 -6.33
CA PRO A 69 -8.61 -15.66 -7.32
C PRO A 69 -7.96 -17.05 -7.34
N TYR A 70 -8.74 -18.07 -7.68
CA TYR A 70 -8.18 -19.38 -7.97
C TYR A 70 -7.49 -19.38 -9.32
N ASN A 71 -6.16 -19.46 -9.32
CA ASN A 71 -5.37 -19.62 -10.53
C ASN A 71 -5.14 -21.11 -10.80
N LEU A 72 -5.44 -21.57 -12.03
CA LEU A 72 -5.31 -22.99 -12.43
C LEU A 72 -3.88 -23.57 -12.27
N GLY A 73 -2.86 -22.71 -12.19
CA GLY A 73 -1.47 -23.12 -11.93
C GLY A 73 -1.08 -23.24 -10.45
N VAL A 74 -1.96 -22.82 -9.52
CA VAL A 74 -1.68 -22.85 -8.08
C VAL A 74 -2.20 -24.15 -7.49
N ARG A 75 -1.37 -24.81 -6.68
CA ARG A 75 -1.79 -26.02 -5.95
C ARG A 75 -2.92 -25.63 -4.97
N PRO A 76 -4.06 -26.33 -4.95
CA PRO A 76 -5.17 -26.01 -4.04
C PRO A 76 -4.75 -25.89 -2.57
N ARG A 77 -3.79 -26.71 -2.14
CA ARG A 77 -3.21 -26.65 -0.80
C ARG A 77 -2.47 -25.33 -0.52
N ALA A 78 -1.75 -24.80 -1.50
CA ALA A 78 -1.04 -23.53 -1.36
C ALA A 78 -2.03 -22.36 -1.20
N LEU A 79 -3.06 -22.33 -2.04
CA LEU A 79 -4.14 -21.34 -1.91
C LEU A 79 -4.84 -21.44 -0.55
N ALA A 80 -5.16 -22.66 -0.09
CA ALA A 80 -5.78 -22.85 1.22
C ALA A 80 -4.90 -22.36 2.39
N GLN A 81 -3.56 -22.50 2.29
CA GLN A 81 -2.65 -21.92 3.28
C GLN A 81 -2.63 -20.40 3.22
N GLU A 82 -2.56 -19.81 2.03
CA GLU A 82 -2.58 -18.36 1.84
C GLU A 82 -3.86 -17.73 2.40
N LEU A 83 -5.02 -18.32 2.08
CA LEU A 83 -6.31 -17.90 2.62
C LEU A 83 -6.34 -18.02 4.15
N LYS A 84 -5.79 -19.11 4.71
CA LYS A 84 -5.73 -19.30 6.16
C LYS A 84 -4.87 -18.24 6.84
N GLU A 85 -3.71 -17.91 6.27
CA GLU A 85 -2.82 -16.88 6.78
C GLU A 85 -3.45 -15.48 6.67
N ALA A 86 -4.07 -15.17 5.54
CA ALA A 86 -4.79 -13.91 5.34
C ALA A 86 -5.93 -13.77 6.36
N CYS A 87 -6.74 -14.81 6.55
CA CYS A 87 -7.81 -14.83 7.55
C CYS A 87 -7.27 -14.62 8.97
N ARG A 88 -6.20 -15.32 9.34
CA ARG A 88 -5.58 -15.17 10.67
C ARG A 88 -5.05 -13.76 10.91
N ARG A 89 -4.41 -13.13 9.92
CA ARG A 89 -3.86 -11.77 10.05
C ARG A 89 -4.92 -10.67 9.99
N TRP A 90 -6.02 -10.93 9.29
CA TRP A 90 -7.20 -10.07 9.29
C TRP A 90 -7.91 -10.10 10.64
N LEU A 91 -8.30 -11.30 11.09
CA LEU A 91 -9.11 -11.47 12.30
C LEU A 91 -8.30 -11.37 13.60
N ARG A 92 -6.99 -11.65 13.55
CA ARG A 92 -6.09 -11.70 14.74
C ARG A 92 -6.76 -12.40 15.92
N PRO A 93 -7.15 -13.68 15.78
CA PRO A 93 -7.90 -14.40 16.82
C PRO A 93 -7.15 -14.50 18.16
N GLU A 94 -5.83 -14.23 18.19
CA GLU A 94 -5.04 -14.14 19.41
C GLU A 94 -5.30 -12.87 20.24
N GLN A 95 -5.88 -11.84 19.64
CA GLN A 95 -6.08 -10.52 20.24
C GLN A 95 -7.56 -10.19 20.45
N HIS A 96 -8.48 -10.97 19.86
CA HIS A 96 -9.92 -10.69 19.83
C HIS A 96 -10.73 -11.84 20.43
N SER A 97 -11.82 -11.49 21.11
CA SER A 97 -12.80 -12.48 21.59
C SER A 97 -13.60 -13.06 20.42
N LYS A 98 -14.32 -14.16 20.66
CA LYS A 98 -15.15 -14.78 19.62
C LYS A 98 -16.21 -13.81 19.10
N GLU A 99 -16.79 -13.02 20.00
CA GLU A 99 -17.81 -12.02 19.72
C GLU A 99 -17.23 -10.89 18.84
N ASP A 100 -16.04 -10.38 19.16
CA ASP A 100 -15.37 -9.35 18.36
C ASP A 100 -15.08 -9.83 16.92
N LEU A 101 -14.72 -11.11 16.76
CA LEU A 101 -14.51 -11.70 15.44
C LEU A 101 -15.80 -11.77 14.63
N LEU A 102 -16.91 -12.12 15.29
CA LEU A 102 -18.22 -12.16 14.64
C LEU A 102 -18.65 -10.76 14.23
N ASP A 103 -18.52 -9.77 15.11
CA ASP A 103 -18.85 -8.38 14.80
C ASP A 103 -18.01 -7.84 13.64
N THR A 104 -16.72 -8.21 13.59
CA THR A 104 -15.84 -7.85 12.46
C THR A 104 -16.34 -8.43 11.14
N ILE A 105 -16.77 -9.71 11.14
CA ILE A 105 -17.31 -10.37 9.94
C ILE A 105 -18.67 -9.79 9.56
N VAL A 106 -19.53 -9.48 10.54
CA VAL A 106 -20.84 -8.88 10.32
C VAL A 106 -20.71 -7.49 9.75
N LEU A 107 -19.82 -6.65 10.29
CA LEU A 107 -19.54 -5.31 9.77
C LEU A 107 -19.04 -5.38 8.33
N GLU A 108 -18.16 -6.33 8.01
CA GLU A 108 -17.70 -6.56 6.65
C GLU A 108 -18.84 -6.91 5.70
N GLN A 109 -19.65 -7.88 6.07
CA GLN A 109 -20.79 -8.32 5.27
C GLN A 109 -21.83 -7.22 5.11
N PHE A 110 -22.03 -6.41 6.16
CA PHE A 110 -22.89 -5.25 6.15
C PHE A 110 -22.38 -4.19 5.16
N LEU A 111 -21.09 -3.85 5.20
CA LEU A 111 -20.48 -2.92 4.25
C LEU A 111 -20.53 -3.44 2.80
N HIS A 112 -20.46 -4.75 2.58
CA HIS A 112 -20.59 -5.34 1.24
C HIS A 112 -22.02 -5.34 0.71
N VAL A 113 -23.01 -5.48 1.59
CA VAL A 113 -24.44 -5.52 1.23
C VAL A 113 -25.04 -4.14 1.16
N LEU A 114 -24.47 -3.16 1.88
CA LEU A 114 -24.83 -1.77 1.69
C LEU A 114 -24.59 -1.43 0.21
N PRO A 115 -25.64 -1.14 -0.58
CA PRO A 115 -25.42 -0.47 -1.86
C PRO A 115 -24.63 0.79 -1.57
N GLU A 116 -23.83 1.26 -2.53
CA GLU A 116 -23.06 2.49 -2.45
C GLU A 116 -23.97 3.74 -2.31
N LEU A 117 -24.88 3.77 -1.35
CA LEU A 117 -25.93 4.76 -1.17
C LEU A 117 -25.38 6.13 -0.73
N LEU A 118 -24.06 6.30 -0.75
CA LEU A 118 -23.34 7.53 -0.47
C LEU A 118 -22.53 8.04 -1.68
N THR A 119 -22.46 7.33 -2.81
CA THR A 119 -21.76 7.83 -4.01
C THR A 119 -22.68 8.49 -5.04
N ASP A 120 -24.01 8.49 -4.85
CA ASP A 120 -24.97 9.13 -5.78
C ASP A 120 -25.79 10.27 -5.17
N GLN A 121 -25.20 11.09 -4.29
CA GLN A 121 -25.82 12.37 -3.88
C GLN A 121 -24.80 13.50 -4.02
N GLY A 122 -24.46 13.87 -5.27
CA GLY A 122 -23.54 14.98 -5.52
C GLY A 122 -23.35 15.45 -6.97
N THR A 123 -23.89 14.76 -7.98
CA THR A 123 -23.76 15.19 -9.39
C THR A 123 -25.07 15.65 -10.02
N ALA A 124 -26.18 15.72 -9.26
CA ALA A 124 -27.50 16.09 -9.77
C ALA A 124 -27.91 17.56 -9.51
N PHE A 125 -26.96 18.51 -9.42
CA PHE A 125 -27.31 19.94 -9.25
C PHE A 125 -26.60 20.91 -10.21
N THR A 126 -26.13 20.41 -11.36
CA THR A 126 -25.77 21.28 -12.49
C THR A 126 -26.77 21.09 -13.62
N SER A 127 -27.91 21.78 -13.51
CA SER A 127 -28.66 22.29 -14.66
C SER A 127 -29.57 23.44 -14.25
#